data_AF-A0A7S9CMN4-F1
#
_entry.id   AF-A0A7S9CMN4-F1
#
_cell.length_a   1.000
_cell.length_b   1.000
_cell.length_c   1.000
_cell.angle_alpha   90.00
_cell.angle_beta   90.00
_cell.angle_gamma   90.00
#
_symmetry.space_group_name_H-M   'P 1'
#
loop_
_entity.id
_entity.type
_entity.pdbx_description
1 polymer ?
#
loop_
_entity_poly.entity_id
_entity_poly.type
_entity_poly.pdbx_seq_one_letter_code
_entity_poly.pdbx_strand_id
1 'polypeptide(L)' 'MKAWRTIALHTAAAACFMFLLQRYGLNAALENSLLWAAAFGCCAAAVAYSQANR' A
#
# COMPACT_ATOMS: atom_id res chain seq x y z
N MET A 1 -4.72 -17.22 -12.37
CA MET A 1 -4.45 -17.11 -10.91
C MET A 1 -5.33 -16.01 -10.36
N LYS A 2 -6.09 -16.27 -9.28
CA LYS A 2 -7.15 -15.38 -8.76
C LYS A 2 -6.63 -13.95 -8.68
N ALA A 3 -7.19 -13.03 -9.46
CA ALA A 3 -6.80 -11.62 -9.50
C ALA A 3 -6.65 -11.01 -8.09
N TRP A 4 -7.45 -11.50 -7.15
CA TRP A 4 -7.35 -11.17 -5.73
C TRP A 4 -5.96 -11.35 -5.13
N ARG A 5 -5.22 -12.41 -5.47
CA ARG A 5 -3.87 -12.60 -4.93
C ARG A 5 -2.91 -11.52 -5.41
N THR A 6 -3.02 -11.11 -6.67
CA THR A 6 -2.20 -10.04 -7.24
C THR A 6 -2.55 -8.69 -6.63
N ILE A 7 -3.85 -8.39 -6.48
CA ILE A 7 -4.32 -7.15 -5.84
C ILE A 7 -3.82 -7.09 -4.38
N ALA A 8 -3.95 -8.17 -3.62
CA ALA A 8 -3.52 -8.22 -2.23
C ALA A 8 -1.99 -8.03 -2.10
N LEU A 9 -1.20 -8.72 -2.93
CA LEU A 9 0.26 -8.58 -2.92
C LEU A 9 0.71 -7.18 -3.33
N HIS A 10 0.08 -6.57 -4.34
CA HIS A 10 0.38 -5.21 -4.76
C HIS A 10 0.06 -4.19 -3.67
N THR A 11 -1.12 -4.33 -3.06
CA THR A 11 -1.58 -3.49 -1.95
C THR A 11 -0.64 -3.57 -0.75
N ALA A 12 -0.27 -4.79 -0.35
CA ALA A 12 0.65 -5.02 0.77
C ALA A 12 2.05 -4.46 0.48
N ALA A 13 2.57 -4.69 -0.73
CA ALA A 13 3.87 -4.16 -1.14
C ALA A 13 3.90 -2.62 -1.10
N ALA A 14 2.85 -1.97 -1.61
CA ALA A 14 2.73 -0.50 -1.58
C ALA A 14 2.65 0.05 -0.15
N ALA A 15 1.81 -0.55 0.70
CA ALA A 15 1.68 -0.14 2.10
C ALA A 15 3.00 -0.33 2.88
N CYS A 16 3.66 -1.47 2.71
CA CYS A 16 4.96 -1.74 3.33
C CYS A 16 6.03 -0.75 2.85
N PHE A 17 6.13 -0.50 1.54
CA PHE A 17 7.07 0.47 0.98
C PHE A 17 6.86 1.85 1.61
N MET A 18 5.61 2.31 1.67
CA MET A 18 5.30 3.64 2.19
C MET A 18 5.57 3.74 3.70
N PHE A 19 5.27 2.69 4.46
CA PHE A 19 5.61 2.63 5.89
C PHE A 19 7.12 2.71 6.12
N LEU A 20 7.91 1.91 5.40
CA LEU A 20 9.37 1.87 5.55
C LEU A 20 10.00 3.20 5.15
N LEU A 21 9.52 3.81 4.07
CA LEU A 21 9.96 5.14 3.63
C LEU A 21 9.66 6.19 4.71
N GLN A 22 8.44 6.24 5.25
CA GLN A 22 8.09 7.19 6.31
C GLN A 22 8.90 6.96 7.58
N ARG A 23 8.99 5.70 8.05
CA ARG A 23 9.60 5.36 9.33
C ARG A 23 11.12 5.54 9.31
N TYR A 24 11.77 5.09 8.24
CA TYR A 24 13.24 4.99 8.20
C TYR A 24 13.89 5.96 7.22
N GLY A 25 13.23 6.25 6.09
CA GLY A 25 13.75 7.23 5.12
C GLY A 25 13.50 8.67 5.54
N LEU A 26 12.33 8.95 6.13
CA LEU A 26 11.88 10.30 6.50
C LEU A 26 11.85 10.54 8.02
N ASN A 27 12.15 9.52 8.82
CA ASN A 27 12.15 9.57 10.29
C ASN A 27 10.84 10.13 10.89
N ALA A 28 9.71 9.81 10.27
CA ALA A 28 8.41 10.23 10.74
C ALA A 28 8.01 9.49 12.03
N ALA A 29 7.13 10.12 12.82
CA ALA A 29 6.47 9.46 13.93
C ALA A 29 5.69 8.22 13.45
N LEU A 30 5.50 7.24 14.35
CA LEU A 30 4.81 5.99 14.03
C LEU A 30 3.39 6.25 13.50
N GLU A 31 2.66 7.15 14.15
CA GLU A 31 1.29 7.52 13.76
C GLU A 31 1.23 8.03 12.31
N ASN A 32 2.10 8.99 11.97
CA ASN A 32 2.17 9.52 10.61
C ASN A 32 2.58 8.44 9.59
N SER A 33 3.50 7.54 9.97
CA SER A 33 3.94 6.43 9.11
C SER A 33 2.79 5.46 8.80
N LEU A 34 1.96 5.15 9.81
CA LEU A 34 0.79 4.28 9.66
C LEU A 34 -0.31 4.95 8.83
N LEU A 35 -0.58 6.25 9.05
CA LEU A 35 -1.54 7.02 8.27
C LEU A 35 -1.21 7.00 6.77
N TRP A 36 0.06 7.28 6.42
CA TRP A 36 0.50 7.27 5.03
C TRP A 36 0.52 5.86 4.41
N ALA A 37 0.91 4.84 5.18
CA ALA A 37 0.86 3.46 4.72
C ALA A 37 -0.58 3.00 4.41
N ALA A 38 -1.54 3.36 5.27
CA ALA A 38 -2.95 3.07 5.05
C ALA A 38 -3.51 3.83 3.84
N ALA A 39 -3.23 5.14 3.73
CA ALA A 39 -3.69 5.96 2.61
C ALA A 39 -3.20 5.42 1.26
N PHE A 40 -1.89 5.18 1.12
CA PHE A 40 -1.34 4.63 -0.13
C PHE A 40 -1.74 3.18 -0.37
N GLY A 41 -1.89 2.37 0.68
CA GLY A 41 -2.42 1.01 0.58
C GLY A 41 -3.83 0.99 -0.01
N CYS A 42 -4.74 1.83 0.52
CA CYS A 42 -6.11 1.96 -0.01
C CYS A 42 -6.12 2.38 -1.49
N CYS A 43 -5.32 3.39 -1.86
CA CYS A 43 -5.21 3.81 -3.26
C CYS A 43 -4.67 2.69 -4.17
N ALA A 44 -3.63 1.98 -3.74
CA ALA A 44 -3.05 0.86 -4.48
C ALA A 44 -4.07 -0.28 -4.67
N ALA A 45 -4.87 -0.58 -3.64
CA ALA A 45 -5.95 -1.56 -3.73
C ALA A 45 -7.00 -1.16 -4.76
N ALA A 46 -7.44 0.11 -4.75
CA ALA A 46 -8.43 0.63 -5.70
C ALA A 46 -7.92 0.53 -7.15
N VAL A 47 -6.68 0.94 -7.39
CA VAL A 47 -6.06 0.84 -8.73
C VAL A 47 -5.95 -0.61 -9.18
N ALA A 48 -5.41 -1.50 -8.33
CA ALA A 48 -5.24 -2.90 -8.69
C ALA A 48 -6.58 -3.61 -8.91
N TYR A 49 -7.62 -3.27 -8.14
CA TYR A 49 -8.98 -3.76 -8.37
C TYR A 49 -9.52 -3.32 -9.74
N SER A 50 -9.36 -2.04 -10.09
CA SER A 50 -9.80 -1.53 -11.40
C SER A 50 -9.09 -2.22 -12.57
N GLN A 51 -7.80 -2.53 -12.42
CA GLN A 51 -7.00 -3.21 -13.45
C GLN A 51 -7.36 -4.70 -13.57
N ALA A 52 -7.72 -5.34 -12.47
CA ALA A 52 -8.13 -6.73 -12.44
C ALA A 52 -9.54 -6.98 -13.02
N ASN A 53 -10.41 -5.96 -13.01
CA ASN A 53 -11.78 -6.01 -13.50
C ASN A 53 -11.96 -5.26 -14.85
N ARG A 54 -10.87 -5.05 -15.57
CA ARG A 54 -10.87 -4.47 -16.92
C ARG A 54 -10.96 -5.58 -17.97
#